data_AF-A0A1M4ECF6-F1
#
_entry.id   AF-A0A1M4ECF6-F1
#
_cell.length_a   1.000
_cell.length_b   1.000
_cell.length_c   1.000
_cell.angle_alpha   90.00
_cell.angle_beta   90.00
_cell.angle_gamma   90.00
#
_symmetry.space_group_name_H-M   'P 1'
#
loop_
_entity.id
_entity.type
_entity.pdbx_description
1 polymer ?
#
loop_
_entity_poly.entity_id
_entity_poly.type
_entity_poly.pdbx_seq_one_letter_code
_entity_poly.pdbx_strand_id
1 'polypeptide(L)' 'MIRRLRSLEEVRAACGDDDLVVWAAQDLSGGSRAWALGEAVVAASAAVSRHDRLAVWGGVERGGAGAACAG' A
#
# COMPACT_ATOMS: atom_id res chain seq x y z
N MET A 1 -7.19 -12.52 4.49
CA MET A 1 -8.23 -11.56 4.91
C MET A 1 -7.74 -10.16 4.58
N ILE A 2 -8.58 -9.32 3.96
CA ILE A 2 -8.18 -7.94 3.65
C ILE A 2 -8.38 -7.05 4.88
N ARG A 3 -7.38 -6.27 5.27
CA ARG A 3 -7.44 -5.31 6.38
C ARG A 3 -7.23 -3.90 5.87
N ARG A 4 -7.92 -2.92 6.45
CA ARG A 4 -7.71 -1.50 6.16
C ARG A 4 -6.62 -0.96 7.08
N LEU A 5 -5.71 -0.16 6.51
CA LEU A 5 -4.68 0.58 7.24
C LEU A 5 -5.18 2.00 7.49
N ARG A 6 -5.03 2.50 8.72
CA ARG A 6 -5.62 3.77 9.17
C ARG A 6 -4.59 4.83 9.52
N SER A 7 -3.32 4.45 9.64
CA SER A 7 -2.22 5.38 9.88
C SER A 7 -1.07 5.13 8.91
N LEU A 8 -0.25 6.16 8.70
CA LEU A 8 0.94 6.02 7.87
C LEU A 8 1.95 5.06 8.50
N GLU A 9 1.99 4.97 9.83
CA GLU A 9 2.80 3.98 10.57
C GLU A 9 2.39 2.54 10.22
N GLU A 10 1.08 2.25 10.19
CA GLU A 10 0.58 0.94 9.78
C GLU A 10 0.92 0.61 8.33
N VAL A 11 0.97 1.62 7.45
CA VAL A 11 1.39 1.45 6.04
C VAL A 11 2.87 1.10 5.97
N ARG A 12 3.74 1.90 6.60
CA ARG A 12 5.19 1.65 6.62
C ARG A 12 5.54 0.26 7.14
N ALA A 13 4.92 -0.12 8.26
CA ALA A 13 5.12 -1.44 8.84
C ALA A 13 4.66 -2.57 7.92
N ALA A 14 3.64 -2.35 7.09
CA ALA A 14 3.10 -3.35 6.18
C ALA A 14 3.87 -3.47 4.85
N CYS A 15 4.46 -2.37 4.35
CA CYS A 15 5.16 -2.34 3.06
C CYS A 15 6.68 -2.20 3.16
N GLY A 16 7.26 -2.31 4.36
CA GLY A 16 8.70 -2.15 4.56
C GLY A 16 9.21 -0.75 4.22
N ASP A 17 8.38 0.27 4.43
CA ASP A 17 8.67 1.68 4.11
C ASP A 17 8.89 1.97 2.60
N ASP A 18 8.28 1.19 1.70
CA ASP A 18 8.27 1.49 0.26
C ASP A 18 7.80 2.93 -0.04
N ASP A 19 8.66 3.70 -0.68
CA ASP A 19 8.46 5.14 -0.92
C ASP A 19 7.18 5.44 -1.71
N LEU A 20 6.84 4.62 -2.71
CA LEU A 20 5.69 4.86 -3.59
C LEU A 20 4.37 4.58 -2.85
N VAL A 21 4.31 3.50 -2.08
CA VAL A 21 3.12 3.17 -1.26
C VAL A 21 2.94 4.18 -0.14
N VAL A 22 4.02 4.56 0.55
CA VAL A 22 3.98 5.58 1.62
C VAL A 22 3.56 6.93 1.06
N TRP A 23 4.09 7.33 -0.11
CA TRP A 23 3.69 8.54 -0.79
C TRP A 23 2.20 8.55 -1.17
N ALA A 24 1.69 7.47 -1.76
CA ALA A 24 0.28 7.34 -2.10
C ALA A 24 -0.65 7.30 -0.87
N ALA A 25 -0.13 7.01 0.32
CA ALA A 25 -0.89 6.99 1.57
C ALA A 25 -0.77 8.28 2.40
N GLN A 26 -0.11 9.33 1.93
CA GLN A 26 0.19 10.51 2.77
C GLN A 26 -1.05 11.24 3.34
N ASP A 27 -2.20 11.16 2.65
CA ASP A 27 -3.45 11.77 3.12
C ASP A 27 -4.52 10.72 3.49
N LEU A 28 -4.19 9.80 4.41
CA LEU A 28 -5.16 8.81 4.93
C LEU A 28 -6.35 9.45 5.69
N SER A 29 -6.23 10.72 6.08
CA SER A 29 -7.28 11.50 6.74
C SER A 29 -8.32 12.08 5.77
N GLY A 30 -7.96 12.34 4.51
CA GLY A 30 -8.73 13.24 3.64
C GLY A 30 -8.88 12.85 2.17
N GLY A 31 -8.18 11.83 1.67
CA GLY A 31 -8.27 11.49 0.24
C GLY A 31 -7.67 10.14 -0.14
N SER A 32 -6.86 9.55 0.73
CA SER A 32 -6.17 8.29 0.50
C SER A 32 -6.80 7.16 1.29
N ARG A 33 -6.67 5.94 0.79
CA ARG A 33 -7.10 4.71 1.47
C ARG A 33 -6.06 3.63 1.23
N ALA A 34 -5.72 2.89 2.27
CA ALA A 34 -4.78 1.80 2.18
C ALA A 34 -5.34 0.50 2.75
N TRP A 35 -4.92 -0.61 2.15
CA TRP A 35 -5.32 -1.96 2.53
C TRP A 35 -4.13 -2.91 2.44
N ALA A 36 -4.16 -3.96 3.27
CA ALA A 36 -3.21 -5.06 3.18
C ALA A 36 -3.93 -6.41 3.05
N LEU A 37 -3.32 -7.33 2.30
CA LEU A 37 -3.75 -8.72 2.13
C LEU A 37 -2.50 -9.62 2.05
N GLY A 38 -2.22 -10.35 3.13
CA GLY A 38 -0.95 -11.07 3.24
C GLY A 38 0.21 -10.07 3.20
N GLU A 39 1.19 -10.32 2.33
CA GLU A 39 2.33 -9.43 2.08
C GLU A 39 2.01 -8.32 1.07
N ALA A 40 0.82 -8.32 0.45
CA ALA A 40 0.45 -7.28 -0.48
C ALA A 40 -0.12 -6.06 0.24
N VAL A 41 0.32 -4.86 -0.15
CA VAL A 41 -0.19 -3.58 0.31
C VAL A 41 -0.62 -2.75 -0.90
N VAL A 42 -1.78 -2.12 -0.80
CA VAL A 42 -2.29 -1.18 -1.79
C VAL A 42 -2.62 0.13 -1.12
N ALA A 43 -2.12 1.24 -1.67
CA ALA A 43 -2.52 2.58 -1.31
C ALA A 43 -3.12 3.28 -2.54
N ALA A 44 -4.34 3.79 -2.40
CA ALA A 44 -5.02 4.55 -3.42
C ALA A 44 -5.24 5.97 -2.95
N SER A 45 -5.05 6.95 -3.82
CA SER A 45 -5.24 8.37 -3.51
C SER A 45 -5.88 9.10 -4.67
N ALA A 46 -6.87 9.93 -4.36
CA ALA A 46 -7.52 10.79 -5.33
C ALA A 46 -6.69 12.07 -5.54
N ALA A 47 -6.59 12.51 -6.80
CA ALA A 47 -5.99 13.80 -7.18
C ALA A 47 -4.53 14.07 -6.72
N VAL A 48 -3.76 13.04 -6.33
CA VAL A 48 -2.33 13.19 -6.04
C VAL A 48 -1.57 13.56 -7.31
N SER A 49 -0.91 14.73 -7.26
CA SER A 49 -0.30 15.34 -8.44
C SER A 49 -1.28 15.50 -9.61
N ARG A 50 -2.55 15.86 -9.32
CA ARG A 50 -3.65 16.03 -10.29
C ARG A 50 -4.13 14.76 -10.98
N HIS A 51 -3.74 13.59 -10.48
CA HIS A 51 -4.18 12.30 -11.02
C HIS A 51 -4.64 11.39 -9.88
N ASP A 52 -5.58 10.50 -10.19
CA ASP A 52 -5.88 9.39 -9.30
C ASP A 52 -4.76 8.36 -9.41
N ARG A 53 -4.24 7.95 -8.26
CA ARG A 53 -3.06 7.07 -8.18
C ARG A 53 -3.33 5.88 -7.31
N LEU A 54 -2.71 4.77 -7.70
CA LEU A 54 -2.74 3.52 -6.97
C LEU A 54 -1.33 2.93 -6.97
N ALA A 55 -0.77 2.73 -5.78
CA ALA A 55 0.51 2.09 -5.57
C ALA A 55 0.27 0.70 -4.96
N VAL A 56 1.02 -0.29 -5.45
CA VAL A 56 0.96 -1.68 -5.00
C VAL A 56 2.35 -2.13 -4.65
N TRP A 57 2.49 -2.76 -3.49
CA TRP A 57 3.73 -3.38 -3.03
C TRP A 57 3.47 -4.82 -2.61
N GLY A 58 4.47 -5.68 -2.81
CA GLY A 58 4.41 -7.09 -2.46
C GLY A 58 3.55 -7.93 -3.40
N GLY A 59 3.36 -9.20 -3.02
CA GLY A 59 2.61 -10.19 -3.78
C GLY A 59 1.51 -10.83 -2.93
N VAL A 60 0.42 -11.22 -3.59
CA VAL A 60 -0.55 -12.13 -2.98
C VAL A 60 -0.19 -13.56 -3.39
N GLU A 61 0.48 -14.27 -2.49
CA GLU A 61 0.72 -15.69 -2.67
C GLU A 61 -0.63 -16.41 -2.77
N ARG A 62 -0.96 -16.95 -3.96
CA ARG A 62 -2.07 -17.91 -4.11
C ARG A 62 -1.59 -19.27 -3.58
N GLY A 63 -1.36 -19.32 -2.27
CA GLY A 63 -0.84 -20.51 -1.60
C GLY A 63 0.64 -20.76 -1.88
N GLY A 64 1.50 -20.14 -1.06
CA GLY A 64 2.89 -20.54 -0.86
C GLY A 64 3.89 -20.15 -1.97
N ALA A 65 5.03 -19.65 -1.50
CA ALA A 65 6.26 -19.30 -2.21
C ALA A 65 6.37 -17.83 -2.67
N GLY A 66 6.64 -16.98 -1.67
CA GLY A 66 7.15 -15.63 -1.86
C GLY A 66 8.21 -15.57 -2.97
N ALA A 67 8.01 -14.64 -3.88
CA ALA A 67 9.01 -14.22 -4.84
C ALA A 67 9.03 -12.70 -4.90
N ALA A 68 10.22 -12.18 -4.71
CA ALA A 68 10.56 -10.78 -4.57
C ALA A 68 10.19 -9.94 -5.80
N CYS A 69 9.71 -8.73 -5.52
CA CYS A 69 9.84 -7.59 -6.42
C CYS A 69 10.72 -6.56 -5.69
N ALA A 70 12.03 -6.82 -5.62
CA ALA A 70 13.02 -5.79 -5.36
C ALA A 70 13.54 -5.34 -6.73
N GLY A 71 13.22 -4.11 -7.11
CA GLY A 71 13.74 -3.40 -8.28
C GLY A 71 14.27 -2.05 -7.85
#